data_AF-A0A7C4MUF0-F1
#
_entry.id   AF-A0A7C4MUF0-F1
#
_cell.length_a   1.000
_cell.length_b   1.000
_cell.length_c   1.000
_cell.angle_alpha   90.00
_cell.angle_beta   90.00
_cell.angle_gamma   90.00
#
_symmetry.space_group_name_H-M   'P 1'
#
loop_
_entity.id
_entity.type
_entity.pdbx_description
1 polymer ?
#
loop_
_entity_poly.entity_id
_entity_poly.type
_entity_poly.pdbx_seq_one_letter_code
_entity_poly.pdbx_strand_id
1 'polypeptide(L)'
;MNEETEKFEFESITDNVSCGKDPYDIAYKWGWSQPQLRELIYLCYKTPNFVENARRYFMSAEFHEAMRILSELGKKPDRSIKVLDFGCGNGIASYALARIGYSVIGVDSSLGELAGLNAAKKIQGLDGINFELIHSIGEKIDFPENSFDIVWIREALHHICNLCGFLMEIKRILKPDGILCCLRDVVIWNENQRKHFFATHPFYHITKDEGCYYLEEYLSAFDKAGLIMEKILYPLSSIINTYPNTPQHTITFDENRAKHRQQGYDLFSFFAHKSKIEEASMQLSLDLHGFKINIGKDVQIIGLNNIHIGEGSCIGDNVWLNVCIRDEKVRMKIGKAVLIGRQTVISTAGYLEIGDYCVLAPRVFVSDADHVFADIYQPVIQQGTTDNRSIIVEENCWIGIQAVVTGNVIVGRGSVVAANAVVTKDVPPFSVVAGVPAKIIKMFNPETKKWETIKDQPDIENIIKIRNECNLPDRNEYRQILQKNAKIDQIDPIVVGRGISI
;
A
#
# COMPACT_ATOMS: atom_id res chain seq x y z
N MET A 1 -26.94 48.04 -8.24
CA MET A 1 -27.92 47.91 -9.34
C MET A 1 -27.34 48.54 -10.59
N ASN A 2 -26.75 47.70 -11.44
CA ASN A 2 -27.03 47.60 -12.88
C ASN A 2 -26.28 46.36 -13.36
N GLU A 3 -27.02 45.25 -13.40
CA GLU A 3 -26.61 43.87 -13.68
C GLU A 3 -26.57 43.55 -15.20
N GLU A 4 -26.19 44.50 -16.08
CA GLU A 4 -26.39 44.32 -17.53
C GLU A 4 -25.15 44.44 -18.43
N THR A 5 -23.92 44.30 -17.91
CA THR A 5 -22.71 44.38 -18.75
C THR A 5 -21.76 43.17 -18.76
N GLU A 6 -22.11 42.04 -18.12
CA GLU A 6 -21.31 40.79 -18.18
C GLU A 6 -21.97 39.67 -19.01
N LYS A 7 -22.78 40.05 -20.01
CA LYS A 7 -23.41 39.11 -20.95
C LYS A 7 -22.81 39.13 -22.36
N PHE A 8 -21.65 39.75 -22.53
CA PHE A 8 -20.87 39.65 -23.76
C PHE A 8 -19.82 38.52 -23.64
N GLU A 9 -19.97 37.52 -24.51
CA GLU A 9 -19.03 36.44 -24.84
C GLU A 9 -18.96 35.17 -23.97
N PHE A 10 -20.02 34.78 -23.26
CA PHE A 10 -20.10 33.40 -22.72
C PHE A 10 -20.62 32.37 -23.74
N GLU A 11 -21.41 32.79 -24.73
CA GLU A 11 -21.97 31.89 -25.76
C GLU A 11 -21.03 31.66 -26.97
N SER A 12 -20.03 32.53 -27.20
CA SER A 12 -19.17 32.44 -28.40
C SER A 12 -17.99 31.45 -28.28
N ILE A 13 -17.65 31.00 -27.07
CA ILE A 13 -16.56 30.03 -26.85
C ILE A 13 -17.10 28.59 -26.85
N THR A 14 -18.33 28.37 -26.36
CA THR A 14 -18.97 27.05 -26.37
C THR A 14 -19.32 26.55 -27.77
N ASP A 15 -19.63 27.48 -28.70
CA ASP A 15 -19.89 27.12 -30.10
C ASP A 15 -18.62 26.70 -30.87
N ASN A 16 -17.42 27.04 -30.37
CA ASN A 16 -16.15 26.69 -31.02
C ASN A 16 -15.58 25.32 -30.63
N VAL A 17 -16.16 24.64 -29.63
CA VAL A 17 -15.80 23.25 -29.29
C VAL A 17 -16.39 22.26 -30.34
N SER A 18 -17.25 22.74 -31.24
CA SER A 18 -17.82 21.97 -32.35
C SER A 18 -16.90 21.79 -33.58
N CYS A 19 -15.64 22.24 -33.54
CA CYS A 19 -14.80 22.36 -34.74
C CYS A 19 -13.48 21.57 -34.68
N GLY A 20 -13.45 20.31 -34.20
CA GLY A 20 -12.27 19.42 -34.38
C GLY A 20 -10.90 19.99 -33.96
N LYS A 21 -10.89 21.02 -33.11
CA LYS A 21 -9.71 21.76 -32.65
C LYS A 21 -9.30 21.22 -31.30
N ASP A 22 -8.00 21.09 -31.10
CA ASP A 22 -7.43 20.54 -29.87
C ASP A 22 -7.70 21.47 -28.66
N PRO A 23 -8.24 20.95 -27.54
CA PRO A 23 -8.66 21.77 -26.40
C PRO A 23 -7.49 22.45 -25.69
N TYR A 24 -6.30 21.83 -25.64
CA TYR A 24 -5.11 22.42 -25.03
C TYR A 24 -4.60 23.59 -25.86
N ASP A 25 -4.62 23.45 -27.19
CA ASP A 25 -4.31 24.56 -28.10
C ASP A 25 -5.22 25.76 -27.87
N ILE A 26 -6.52 25.54 -27.70
CA ILE A 26 -7.49 26.60 -27.39
C ILE A 26 -7.13 27.24 -26.05
N ALA A 27 -6.92 26.43 -25.01
CA ALA A 27 -6.61 26.89 -23.67
C ALA A 27 -5.36 27.77 -23.61
N TYR A 28 -4.25 27.32 -24.21
CA TYR A 28 -2.99 28.05 -24.16
C TYR A 28 -2.97 29.26 -25.09
N LYS A 29 -3.64 29.22 -26.25
CA LYS A 29 -3.79 30.42 -27.11
C LYS A 29 -4.63 31.49 -26.42
N TRP A 30 -5.74 31.09 -25.81
CA TRP A 30 -6.58 31.99 -25.02
C TRP A 30 -5.77 32.55 -23.85
N GLY A 31 -5.10 31.71 -23.07
CA GLY A 31 -4.27 32.13 -21.94
C GLY A 31 -3.16 33.10 -22.35
N TRP A 32 -2.50 32.86 -23.49
CA TRP A 32 -1.46 33.78 -24.00
C TRP A 32 -2.01 35.15 -24.43
N SER A 33 -3.26 35.18 -24.90
CA SER A 33 -3.92 36.44 -25.25
C SER A 33 -4.25 37.30 -24.03
N GLN A 34 -4.42 36.67 -22.85
CA GLN A 34 -4.73 37.31 -21.58
C GLN A 34 -3.44 37.81 -20.88
N PRO A 35 -3.21 39.12 -20.72
CA PRO A 35 -1.99 39.65 -20.12
C PRO A 35 -1.64 39.05 -18.75
N GLN A 36 -2.65 38.82 -17.91
CA GLN A 36 -2.54 38.27 -16.57
C GLN A 36 -2.12 36.80 -16.52
N LEU A 37 -2.25 36.04 -17.62
CA LEU A 37 -1.85 34.63 -17.69
C LEU A 37 -0.55 34.41 -18.47
N ARG A 38 0.01 35.44 -19.13
CA ARG A 38 1.23 35.29 -19.93
C ARG A 38 2.43 34.76 -19.14
N GLU A 39 2.60 35.24 -17.91
CA GLU A 39 3.67 34.76 -17.04
C GLU A 39 3.50 33.27 -16.73
N LEU A 40 2.28 32.83 -16.39
CA LEU A 40 1.98 31.42 -16.17
C LEU A 40 2.28 30.58 -17.42
N ILE A 41 1.79 30.99 -18.59
CA ILE A 41 2.06 30.30 -19.86
C ILE A 41 3.57 30.22 -20.16
N TYR A 42 4.30 31.29 -19.86
CA TYR A 42 5.74 31.33 -19.97
C TYR A 42 6.40 30.33 -19.02
N LEU A 43 6.00 30.29 -17.75
CA LEU A 43 6.56 29.37 -16.75
C LEU A 43 6.19 27.90 -17.01
N CYS A 44 5.04 27.63 -17.63
CA CYS A 44 4.65 26.29 -18.06
C CYS A 44 5.30 25.83 -19.37
N TYR A 45 6.12 26.67 -20.02
CA TYR A 45 6.76 26.37 -21.30
C TYR A 45 5.79 26.11 -22.46
N LYS A 46 4.65 26.81 -22.47
CA LYS A 46 3.59 26.67 -23.49
C LYS A 46 3.41 27.93 -24.35
N THR A 47 4.45 28.76 -24.45
CA THR A 47 4.43 29.93 -25.35
C THR A 47 4.45 29.48 -26.83
N PRO A 48 4.06 30.34 -27.79
CA PRO A 48 4.22 30.04 -29.21
C PRO A 48 5.68 29.83 -29.69
N ASN A 49 6.69 30.16 -28.88
CA ASN A 49 8.10 29.97 -29.23
C ASN A 49 8.62 28.61 -28.74
N PHE A 50 8.43 27.57 -29.55
CA PHE A 50 8.78 26.18 -29.20
C PHE A 50 10.26 25.97 -28.87
N VAL A 51 11.16 26.60 -29.65
CA VAL A 51 12.61 26.49 -29.45
C VAL A 51 13.01 27.11 -28.11
N GLU A 52 12.46 28.27 -27.78
CA GLU A 52 12.71 28.91 -26.49
C GLU A 52 12.15 28.08 -25.34
N ASN A 53 10.94 27.54 -25.45
CA ASN A 53 10.38 26.66 -24.43
C ASN A 53 11.27 25.45 -24.15
N ALA A 54 11.71 24.74 -25.20
CA ALA A 54 12.57 23.57 -25.09
C ALA A 54 13.92 23.90 -24.42
N ARG A 55 14.55 25.00 -24.84
CA ARG A 55 15.83 25.45 -24.26
C ARG A 55 15.68 25.94 -22.83
N ARG A 56 14.62 26.68 -22.50
CA ARG A 56 14.37 27.15 -21.12
C ARG A 56 14.10 26.00 -20.17
N TYR A 57 13.36 24.98 -20.61
CA TYR A 57 13.14 23.79 -19.80
C TYR A 57 14.44 23.02 -19.57
N PHE A 58 15.23 22.78 -20.62
CA PHE A 58 16.55 22.15 -20.49
C PHE A 58 17.48 22.91 -19.53
N MET A 59 17.43 24.25 -19.54
CA MET A 59 18.24 25.09 -18.65
C MET A 59 17.63 25.28 -17.25
N SER A 60 16.43 24.77 -16.98
CA SER A 60 15.69 25.08 -15.75
C SER A 60 16.30 24.37 -14.54
N ALA A 61 16.11 24.97 -13.36
CA ALA A 61 16.55 24.35 -12.12
C ALA A 61 15.73 23.10 -11.77
N GLU A 62 14.44 23.05 -12.15
CA GLU A 62 13.60 21.85 -11.95
C GLU A 62 14.12 20.65 -12.75
N PHE A 63 14.52 20.84 -14.01
CA PHE A 63 15.03 19.75 -14.84
C PHE A 63 16.37 19.23 -14.30
N HIS A 64 17.31 20.13 -13.97
CA HIS A 64 18.60 19.75 -13.42
C HIS A 64 18.48 19.01 -12.08
N GLU A 65 17.55 19.41 -11.21
CA GLU A 65 17.31 18.71 -9.94
C GLU A 65 16.73 17.31 -10.18
N ALA A 66 15.80 17.16 -11.12
CA ALA A 66 15.28 15.84 -11.48
C ALA A 66 16.38 14.93 -12.04
N MET A 67 17.31 15.47 -12.84
CA MET A 67 18.45 14.72 -13.37
C MET A 67 19.45 14.33 -12.28
N ARG A 68 19.65 15.20 -11.28
CA ARG A 68 20.47 14.90 -10.10
C ARG A 68 19.88 13.70 -9.34
N ILE A 69 18.57 13.70 -9.09
CA ILE A 69 17.87 12.60 -8.41
C ILE A 69 17.93 11.31 -9.22
N LEU A 70 17.66 11.34 -10.53
CA LEU A 70 17.79 10.15 -11.38
C LEU A 70 19.21 9.58 -11.37
N SER A 71 20.22 10.45 -11.37
CA SER A 71 21.62 10.04 -11.26
C SER A 71 21.94 9.36 -9.92
N GLU A 72 21.35 9.85 -8.81
CA GLU A 72 21.44 9.19 -7.48
C GLU A 72 20.79 7.80 -7.50
N LEU A 73 19.69 7.65 -8.23
CA LEU A 73 18.97 6.39 -8.44
C LEU A 73 19.64 5.47 -9.48
N GLY A 74 20.86 5.78 -9.91
CA GLY A 74 21.63 4.96 -10.84
C GLY A 74 21.27 5.12 -12.32
N LYS A 75 20.41 6.08 -12.66
CA LYS A 75 20.05 6.44 -14.05
C LYS A 75 20.82 7.69 -14.46
N LYS A 76 22.11 7.52 -14.74
CA LYS A 76 22.95 8.58 -15.33
C LYS A 76 22.70 8.66 -16.84
N PRO A 77 22.87 9.83 -17.49
CA PRO A 77 22.64 9.95 -18.93
C PRO A 77 23.52 9.00 -19.76
N ASP A 78 22.86 8.14 -20.53
CA ASP A 78 23.49 7.17 -21.43
C ASP A 78 22.51 6.80 -22.56
N ARG A 79 23.02 6.63 -23.79
CA ARG A 79 22.18 6.36 -24.97
C ARG A 79 21.52 4.97 -24.94
N SER A 80 22.02 4.06 -24.13
CA SER A 80 21.43 2.73 -23.92
C SER A 80 20.19 2.76 -23.02
N ILE A 81 20.02 3.81 -22.22
CA ILE A 81 18.87 3.99 -21.34
C ILE A 81 17.69 4.52 -22.17
N LYS A 82 16.62 3.72 -22.21
CA LYS A 82 15.37 4.06 -22.90
C LYS A 82 14.41 4.77 -21.97
N VAL A 83 13.92 5.92 -22.42
CA VAL A 83 12.99 6.77 -21.67
C VAL A 83 11.68 6.93 -22.44
N LEU A 84 10.57 6.69 -21.76
CA LEU A 84 9.24 7.06 -22.23
C LEU A 84 8.84 8.39 -21.58
N ASP A 85 8.63 9.44 -22.38
CA ASP A 85 8.05 10.71 -21.94
C ASP A 85 6.54 10.67 -22.20
N PHE A 86 5.75 10.36 -21.16
CA PHE A 86 4.30 10.18 -21.26
C PHE A 86 3.57 11.49 -20.95
N GLY A 87 2.67 11.91 -21.84
CA GLY A 87 2.10 13.25 -21.82
C GLY A 87 3.12 14.29 -22.29
N CYS A 88 3.91 13.97 -23.33
CA CYS A 88 5.06 14.81 -23.73
C CYS A 88 4.65 16.21 -24.23
N GLY A 89 3.39 16.40 -24.60
CA GLY A 89 2.81 17.64 -25.09
C GLY A 89 3.61 18.23 -26.25
N ASN A 90 4.21 19.40 -26.04
CA ASN A 90 5.05 20.09 -27.02
C ASN A 90 6.51 19.62 -27.04
N GLY A 91 6.83 18.52 -26.36
CA GLY A 91 8.10 17.81 -26.45
C GLY A 91 9.27 18.42 -25.67
N ILE A 92 9.03 19.36 -24.76
CA ILE A 92 10.12 20.02 -24.02
C ILE A 92 10.96 19.04 -23.20
N ALA A 93 10.32 18.07 -22.54
CA ALA A 93 10.99 17.04 -21.75
C ALA A 93 11.68 16.03 -22.66
N SER A 94 10.98 15.56 -23.71
CA SER A 94 11.54 14.71 -24.75
C SER A 94 12.86 15.26 -25.33
N TYR A 95 12.88 16.54 -25.71
CA TYR A 95 14.08 17.22 -26.18
C TYR A 95 15.17 17.29 -25.10
N ALA A 96 14.83 17.71 -23.87
CA ALA A 96 15.82 17.89 -22.81
C ALA A 96 16.48 16.55 -22.40
N LEU A 97 15.69 15.48 -22.28
CA LEU A 97 16.14 14.12 -21.97
C LEU A 97 17.00 13.53 -23.11
N ALA A 98 16.61 13.74 -24.36
CA ALA A 98 17.41 13.28 -25.50
C ALA A 98 18.72 14.07 -25.61
N ARG A 99 18.69 15.37 -25.31
CA ARG A 99 19.86 16.26 -25.36
C ARG A 99 20.95 15.89 -24.36
N ILE A 100 20.59 15.42 -23.16
CA ILE A 100 21.57 14.93 -22.18
C ILE A 100 22.12 13.53 -22.51
N GLY A 101 21.49 12.81 -23.44
CA GLY A 101 22.02 11.57 -24.00
C GLY A 101 21.12 10.34 -23.88
N TYR A 102 19.88 10.44 -23.41
CA TYR A 102 18.96 9.30 -23.40
C TYR A 102 18.38 8.95 -24.77
N SER A 103 17.92 7.72 -24.93
CA SER A 103 17.06 7.31 -26.06
C SER A 103 15.60 7.54 -25.69
N VAL A 104 14.93 8.51 -26.34
CA VAL A 104 13.61 8.98 -25.90
C VAL A 104 12.50 8.68 -26.91
N ILE A 105 11.36 8.23 -26.38
CA ILE A 105 10.08 8.14 -27.08
C ILE A 105 9.09 9.03 -26.33
N GLY A 106 8.52 10.02 -27.00
CA GLY A 106 7.43 10.85 -26.49
C GLY A 106 6.07 10.30 -26.89
N VAL A 107 5.15 10.22 -25.94
CA VAL A 107 3.75 9.80 -26.16
C VAL A 107 2.81 10.88 -25.67
N ASP A 108 1.80 11.18 -26.47
CA ASP A 108 0.72 12.09 -26.08
C ASP A 108 -0.59 11.70 -26.79
N SER A 109 -1.72 12.08 -26.20
CA SER A 109 -3.06 11.90 -26.77
C SER A 109 -3.50 13.08 -27.65
N SER A 110 -2.90 14.25 -27.44
CA SER A 110 -3.13 15.48 -28.18
C SER A 110 -2.29 15.54 -29.47
N LEU A 111 -2.94 15.96 -30.56
CA LEU A 111 -2.29 16.33 -31.83
C LEU A 111 -2.17 17.86 -31.99
N GLY A 112 -2.30 18.63 -30.90
CA GLY A 112 -2.29 20.09 -30.92
C GLY A 112 -1.05 20.72 -31.57
N GLU A 113 -1.23 21.89 -32.20
CA GLU A 113 -0.18 22.65 -32.88
C GLU A 113 0.70 23.46 -31.93
N LEU A 114 0.21 23.73 -30.72
CA LEU A 114 0.89 24.44 -29.65
C LEU A 114 1.28 23.50 -28.49
N ALA A 115 0.41 22.55 -28.15
CA ALA A 115 0.56 21.78 -26.92
C ALA A 115 0.52 20.24 -27.06
N GLY A 116 0.44 19.71 -28.27
CA GLY A 116 0.48 18.26 -28.54
C GLY A 116 1.60 17.85 -29.50
N LEU A 117 1.49 16.64 -30.07
CA LEU A 117 2.56 16.02 -30.86
C LEU A 117 2.97 16.83 -32.10
N ASN A 118 2.07 17.60 -32.71
CA ASN A 118 2.42 18.46 -33.84
C ASN A 118 3.30 19.64 -33.41
N ALA A 119 3.19 20.12 -32.16
CA ALA A 119 4.14 21.04 -31.58
C ALA A 119 5.49 20.36 -31.30
N ALA A 120 5.49 19.15 -30.72
CA ALA A 120 6.72 18.40 -30.45
C ALA A 120 7.55 18.11 -31.70
N LYS A 121 6.89 17.78 -32.83
CA LYS A 121 7.55 17.59 -34.13
C LYS A 121 8.35 18.82 -34.58
N LYS A 122 7.94 20.03 -34.22
CA LYS A 122 8.61 21.28 -34.64
C LYS A 122 10.00 21.47 -34.00
N ILE A 123 10.29 20.75 -32.92
CA ILE A 123 11.59 20.79 -32.24
C ILE A 123 12.41 19.52 -32.45
N GLN A 124 11.91 18.53 -33.20
CA GLN A 124 12.75 17.41 -33.66
C GLN A 124 13.86 17.96 -34.58
N GLY A 125 15.10 17.51 -34.37
CA GLY A 125 16.29 18.00 -35.06
C GLY A 125 16.90 19.28 -34.46
N LEU A 126 16.24 19.93 -33.49
CA LEU A 126 16.80 21.08 -32.79
C LEU A 126 18.12 20.69 -32.11
N ASP A 127 19.17 21.47 -32.33
CA ASP A 127 20.53 21.21 -31.83
C ASP A 127 21.07 19.81 -32.23
N GLY A 128 20.57 19.23 -33.32
CA GLY A 128 20.95 17.90 -33.80
C GLY A 128 20.35 16.73 -33.00
N ILE A 129 19.37 17.01 -32.13
CA ILE A 129 18.73 16.02 -31.25
C ILE A 129 17.48 15.47 -31.92
N ASN A 130 17.28 14.15 -31.83
CA ASN A 130 16.08 13.50 -32.33
C ASN A 130 15.51 12.56 -31.27
N PHE A 131 14.21 12.35 -31.31
CA PHE A 131 13.44 11.47 -30.43
C PHE A 131 12.21 10.98 -31.20
N GLU A 132 11.68 9.81 -30.82
CA GLU A 132 10.49 9.25 -31.46
C GLU A 132 9.22 9.87 -30.87
N LEU A 133 8.15 9.97 -31.66
CA LEU A 133 6.85 10.48 -31.22
C LEU A 133 5.74 9.52 -31.62
N ILE A 134 4.91 9.12 -30.67
CA ILE A 134 3.81 8.18 -30.86
C ILE A 134 2.52 8.81 -30.35
N HIS A 135 1.49 8.80 -31.20
CA HIS A 135 0.13 9.18 -30.81
C HIS A 135 -0.56 8.00 -30.15
N SER A 136 -1.05 8.18 -28.92
CA SER A 136 -1.78 7.15 -28.19
C SER A 136 -2.89 7.78 -27.36
N ILE A 137 -4.07 7.16 -27.38
CA ILE A 137 -5.26 7.65 -26.67
C ILE A 137 -5.61 6.64 -25.58
N GLY A 138 -5.76 7.14 -24.35
CA GLY A 138 -6.15 6.36 -23.19
C GLY A 138 -4.97 5.88 -22.35
N GLU A 139 -5.25 4.95 -21.45
CA GLU A 139 -4.34 4.53 -20.37
C GLU A 139 -3.61 3.21 -20.66
N LYS A 140 -3.90 2.57 -21.81
CA LYS A 140 -3.22 1.36 -22.28
C LYS A 140 -2.12 1.75 -23.24
N ILE A 141 -0.92 1.22 -23.05
CA ILE A 141 0.26 1.63 -23.81
C ILE A 141 0.78 0.45 -24.62
N ASP A 142 0.80 0.58 -25.95
CA ASP A 142 1.17 -0.49 -26.89
C ASP A 142 2.69 -0.71 -26.98
N PHE A 143 3.36 -0.89 -25.83
CA PHE A 143 4.75 -1.36 -25.76
C PHE A 143 4.85 -2.75 -25.15
N PRO A 144 5.86 -3.55 -25.51
CA PRO A 144 6.19 -4.79 -24.83
C PRO A 144 6.49 -4.57 -23.34
N GLU A 145 6.37 -5.61 -22.54
CA GLU A 145 6.84 -5.59 -21.15
C GLU A 145 8.36 -5.30 -21.08
N ASN A 146 8.81 -4.71 -19.97
CA ASN A 146 10.24 -4.46 -19.71
C ASN A 146 10.96 -3.65 -20.82
N SER A 147 10.27 -2.69 -21.43
CA SER A 147 10.78 -1.90 -22.55
C SER A 147 11.60 -0.67 -22.13
N PHE A 148 11.30 -0.07 -20.97
CA PHE A 148 11.85 1.23 -20.57
C PHE A 148 12.63 1.17 -19.26
N ASP A 149 13.74 1.91 -19.24
CA ASP A 149 14.55 2.13 -18.04
C ASP A 149 13.99 3.27 -17.19
N ILE A 150 13.33 4.23 -17.82
CA ILE A 150 12.68 5.37 -17.18
C ILE A 150 11.34 5.62 -17.84
N VAL A 151 10.31 5.82 -17.03
CA VAL A 151 9.05 6.45 -17.47
C VAL A 151 8.98 7.82 -16.81
N TRP A 152 8.86 8.86 -17.63
CA TRP A 152 8.84 10.25 -17.25
C TRP A 152 7.43 10.81 -17.47
N ILE A 153 6.84 11.37 -16.42
CA ILE A 153 5.51 11.96 -16.42
C ILE A 153 5.64 13.31 -15.73
N ARG A 154 5.36 14.42 -16.43
CA ARG A 154 5.41 15.76 -15.83
C ARG A 154 4.06 16.43 -16.01
N GLU A 155 3.42 16.80 -14.90
CA GLU A 155 2.12 17.50 -14.89
C GLU A 155 1.09 16.75 -15.76
N ALA A 156 1.03 15.42 -15.65
CA ALA A 156 0.13 14.61 -16.48
C ALA A 156 -0.55 13.44 -15.74
N LEU A 157 -0.04 13.02 -14.58
CA LEU A 157 -0.64 11.88 -13.86
C LEU A 157 -2.03 12.25 -13.33
N HIS A 158 -2.25 13.51 -12.97
CA HIS A 158 -3.54 14.01 -12.51
C HIS A 158 -4.63 14.04 -13.59
N HIS A 159 -4.31 13.83 -14.87
CA HIS A 159 -5.30 13.67 -15.96
C HIS A 159 -5.77 12.22 -16.14
N ILE A 160 -5.19 11.27 -15.40
CA ILE A 160 -5.44 9.83 -15.57
C ILE A 160 -6.62 9.39 -14.73
N CYS A 161 -7.76 9.11 -15.38
CA CYS A 161 -9.00 8.69 -14.75
C CYS A 161 -8.85 7.44 -13.86
N ASN A 162 -8.22 6.38 -14.35
CA ASN A 162 -7.96 5.14 -13.62
C ASN A 162 -6.46 5.01 -13.33
N LEU A 163 -6.01 5.78 -12.33
CA LEU A 163 -4.63 5.80 -11.83
C LEU A 163 -4.05 4.41 -11.61
N CYS A 164 -4.80 3.50 -10.99
CA CYS A 164 -4.32 2.16 -10.65
C CYS A 164 -4.05 1.33 -11.91
N GLY A 165 -5.01 1.28 -12.85
CA GLY A 165 -4.85 0.54 -14.11
C GLY A 165 -3.71 1.10 -14.95
N PHE A 166 -3.59 2.43 -15.02
CA PHE A 166 -2.48 3.09 -15.68
C PHE A 166 -1.13 2.75 -15.05
N LEU A 167 -1.01 2.82 -13.72
CA LEU A 167 0.25 2.50 -13.02
C LEU A 167 0.62 1.02 -13.13
N MET A 168 -0.35 0.12 -13.22
CA MET A 168 -0.10 -1.30 -13.56
C MET A 168 0.50 -1.43 -14.97
N GLU A 169 0.01 -0.65 -15.94
CA GLU A 169 0.55 -0.62 -17.28
C GLU A 169 1.97 -0.03 -17.30
N ILE A 170 2.22 1.03 -16.53
CA ILE A 170 3.57 1.58 -16.34
C ILE A 170 4.52 0.52 -15.76
N LYS A 171 4.11 -0.20 -14.71
CA LYS A 171 4.91 -1.30 -14.14
C LYS A 171 5.21 -2.38 -15.17
N ARG A 172 4.25 -2.73 -16.02
CA ARG A 172 4.43 -3.74 -17.08
C ARG A 172 5.55 -3.33 -18.03
N ILE A 173 5.55 -2.09 -18.51
CA ILE A 173 6.53 -1.60 -19.49
C ILE A 173 7.88 -1.19 -18.88
N LEU A 174 7.95 -0.93 -17.57
CA LEU A 174 9.22 -0.71 -16.87
C LEU A 174 10.04 -1.99 -16.80
N LYS A 175 11.36 -1.88 -17.01
CA LYS A 175 12.34 -2.93 -16.73
C LYS A 175 12.42 -3.21 -15.21
N PRO A 176 13.00 -4.35 -14.79
CA PRO A 176 13.15 -4.69 -13.36
C PRO A 176 13.88 -3.63 -12.51
N ASP A 177 14.84 -2.90 -13.09
CA ASP A 177 15.52 -1.76 -12.46
C ASP A 177 15.00 -0.41 -12.97
N GLY A 178 13.79 -0.39 -13.54
CA GLY A 178 13.19 0.79 -14.15
C GLY A 178 12.67 1.78 -13.11
N ILE A 179 12.77 3.07 -13.41
CA ILE A 179 12.31 4.16 -12.55
C ILE A 179 11.11 4.88 -13.18
N LEU A 180 10.01 4.96 -12.45
CA LEU A 180 8.92 5.90 -12.72
C LEU A 180 9.23 7.24 -12.03
N CYS A 181 9.13 8.31 -12.79
CA CYS A 181 9.33 9.69 -12.36
C CYS A 181 8.07 10.50 -12.69
N CYS A 182 7.25 10.80 -11.68
CA CYS A 182 6.07 11.65 -11.80
C CYS A 182 6.35 13.00 -11.14
N LEU A 183 6.28 14.09 -11.90
CA LEU A 183 6.76 15.40 -11.47
C LEU A 183 5.63 16.42 -11.45
N ARG A 184 5.53 17.14 -10.33
CA ARG A 184 4.64 18.29 -10.12
C ARG A 184 3.16 17.95 -10.29
N ASP A 185 2.73 16.82 -9.75
CA ASP A 185 1.32 16.46 -9.76
C ASP A 185 0.54 17.14 -8.63
N VAL A 186 -0.68 17.55 -8.98
CA VAL A 186 -1.57 18.30 -8.10
C VAL A 186 -2.16 17.36 -7.04
N VAL A 187 -2.05 17.79 -5.78
CA VAL A 187 -2.65 17.16 -4.61
C VAL A 187 -3.61 18.14 -3.94
N ILE A 188 -4.83 17.67 -3.70
CA ILE A 188 -5.81 18.32 -2.81
C ILE A 188 -5.94 17.53 -1.51
N TRP A 189 -6.57 18.12 -0.50
CA TRP A 189 -6.68 17.54 0.84
C TRP A 189 -8.10 17.50 1.39
N ASN A 190 -9.03 18.25 0.79
CA ASN A 190 -10.44 18.24 1.14
C ASN A 190 -11.33 18.72 -0.02
N GLU A 191 -12.63 18.52 0.13
CA GLU A 191 -13.63 18.85 -0.89
C GLU A 191 -13.75 20.36 -1.16
N ASN A 192 -13.44 21.23 -0.19
CA ASN A 192 -13.45 22.68 -0.40
C ASN A 192 -12.31 23.11 -1.32
N GLN A 193 -11.13 22.48 -1.18
CA GLN A 193 -10.01 22.68 -2.10
C GLN A 193 -10.32 22.14 -3.49
N ARG A 194 -11.00 20.98 -3.62
CA ARG A 194 -11.46 20.47 -4.92
C ARG A 194 -12.36 21.47 -5.64
N LYS A 195 -13.38 21.99 -4.95
CA LYS A 195 -14.29 23.01 -5.48
C LYS A 195 -13.53 24.28 -5.86
N HIS A 196 -12.63 24.74 -5.00
CA HIS A 196 -11.79 25.89 -5.28
C HIS A 196 -10.91 25.67 -6.51
N PHE A 197 -10.26 24.52 -6.63
CA PHE A 197 -9.42 24.15 -7.77
C PHE A 197 -10.21 24.28 -9.08
N PHE A 198 -11.35 23.60 -9.20
CA PHE A 198 -12.12 23.68 -10.45
C PHE A 198 -12.67 25.07 -10.74
N ALA A 199 -12.95 25.88 -9.70
CA ALA A 199 -13.42 27.25 -9.87
C ALA A 199 -12.31 28.23 -10.29
N THR A 200 -11.05 27.99 -9.93
CA THR A 200 -9.94 28.91 -10.17
C THR A 200 -8.90 28.40 -11.15
N HIS A 201 -8.98 27.14 -11.58
CA HIS A 201 -8.04 26.55 -12.52
C HIS A 201 -8.10 27.30 -13.87
N PRO A 202 -6.98 27.87 -14.35
CA PRO A 202 -6.98 28.77 -15.50
C PRO A 202 -7.53 28.15 -16.78
N PHE A 203 -7.47 26.82 -16.93
CA PHE A 203 -7.82 26.14 -18.19
C PHE A 203 -8.89 25.06 -18.05
N TYR A 204 -9.32 24.72 -16.83
CA TYR A 204 -10.28 23.60 -16.62
C TYR A 204 -11.62 23.83 -17.31
N HIS A 205 -12.06 25.10 -17.39
CA HIS A 205 -13.29 25.48 -18.10
C HIS A 205 -13.25 25.15 -19.60
N ILE A 206 -12.06 24.89 -20.17
CA ILE A 206 -11.82 24.51 -21.56
C ILE A 206 -11.53 23.00 -21.67
N THR A 207 -10.55 22.48 -20.91
CA THR A 207 -10.03 21.11 -21.11
C THR A 207 -10.87 20.02 -20.43
N LYS A 208 -11.42 20.29 -19.23
CA LYS A 208 -12.34 19.43 -18.48
C LYS A 208 -11.84 18.00 -18.19
N ASP A 209 -10.54 17.82 -18.01
CA ASP A 209 -9.83 16.54 -17.90
C ASP A 209 -8.97 16.42 -16.63
N GLU A 210 -9.28 17.22 -15.61
CA GLU A 210 -8.54 17.28 -14.35
C GLU A 210 -9.11 16.30 -13.30
N GLY A 211 -8.31 15.36 -12.81
CA GLY A 211 -8.72 14.32 -11.85
C GLY A 211 -8.74 14.75 -10.38
N CYS A 212 -7.88 15.69 -9.97
CA CYS A 212 -7.82 16.27 -8.61
C CYS A 212 -7.80 15.22 -7.48
N TYR A 213 -6.70 14.50 -7.34
CA TYR A 213 -6.55 13.41 -6.38
C TYR A 213 -6.00 13.86 -5.02
N TYR A 214 -6.37 13.12 -3.98
CA TYR A 214 -5.73 13.17 -2.66
C TYR A 214 -4.36 12.50 -2.70
N LEU A 215 -3.46 12.86 -1.77
CA LEU A 215 -2.16 12.20 -1.65
C LEU A 215 -2.33 10.69 -1.42
N GLU A 216 -3.27 10.31 -0.56
CA GLU A 216 -3.57 8.93 -0.23
C GLU A 216 -4.08 8.13 -1.45
N GLU A 217 -4.75 8.78 -2.41
CA GLU A 217 -5.20 8.14 -3.65
C GLU A 217 -4.02 7.80 -4.57
N TYR A 218 -3.08 8.74 -4.75
CA TYR A 218 -1.84 8.45 -5.48
C TYR A 218 -1.08 7.31 -4.82
N LEU A 219 -0.77 7.43 -3.51
CA LEU A 219 0.01 6.43 -2.79
C LEU A 219 -0.64 5.04 -2.82
N SER A 220 -1.97 4.98 -2.68
CA SER A 220 -2.71 3.71 -2.83
C SER A 220 -2.62 3.14 -4.25
N ALA A 221 -2.64 3.98 -5.29
CA ALA A 221 -2.52 3.52 -6.67
C ALA A 221 -1.12 2.98 -6.99
N PHE A 222 -0.04 3.63 -6.51
CA PHE A 222 1.33 3.11 -6.62
C PHE A 222 1.47 1.74 -5.93
N ASP A 223 0.98 1.63 -4.70
CA ASP A 223 1.06 0.40 -3.90
C ASP A 223 0.28 -0.76 -4.54
N LYS A 224 -0.95 -0.51 -5.02
CA LYS A 224 -1.78 -1.50 -5.71
C LYS A 224 -1.21 -1.92 -7.06
N ALA A 225 -0.54 -1.01 -7.77
CA ALA A 225 0.21 -1.38 -8.96
C ALA A 225 1.45 -2.23 -8.60
N GLY A 226 1.89 -2.24 -7.34
CA GLY A 226 3.09 -2.92 -6.88
C GLY A 226 4.36 -2.23 -7.37
N LEU A 227 4.34 -0.89 -7.41
CA LEU A 227 5.49 -0.02 -7.59
C LEU A 227 5.98 0.43 -6.21
N ILE A 228 7.28 0.32 -5.96
CA ILE A 228 7.86 0.66 -4.67
C ILE A 228 8.33 2.11 -4.70
N MET A 229 7.86 2.90 -3.75
CA MET A 229 8.22 4.32 -3.65
C MET A 229 9.67 4.48 -3.18
N GLU A 230 10.50 5.13 -4.00
CA GLU A 230 11.88 5.50 -3.66
C GLU A 230 11.96 6.86 -2.97
N LYS A 231 11.21 7.84 -3.49
CA LYS A 231 11.27 9.21 -3.00
C LYS A 231 9.95 9.92 -3.26
N ILE A 232 9.45 10.61 -2.24
CA ILE A 232 8.36 11.58 -2.35
C ILE A 232 8.95 12.95 -2.11
N LEU A 233 8.82 13.85 -3.08
CA LEU A 233 9.16 15.25 -2.92
C LEU A 233 7.91 16.00 -2.51
N TYR A 234 7.95 16.49 -1.28
CA TYR A 234 6.93 17.36 -0.70
C TYR A 234 6.97 18.77 -1.31
N PRO A 235 5.89 19.57 -1.18
CA PRO A 235 5.72 20.83 -1.91
C PRO A 235 6.85 21.85 -1.75
N LEU A 236 7.44 21.95 -0.56
CA LEU A 236 8.51 22.90 -0.26
C LEU A 236 9.92 22.28 -0.26
N SER A 237 10.02 20.97 -0.50
CA SER A 237 11.26 20.21 -0.28
C SER A 237 12.26 20.27 -1.43
N SER A 238 11.80 20.61 -2.64
CA SER A 238 12.61 20.58 -3.86
C SER A 238 12.20 21.65 -4.84
N ILE A 239 13.19 22.15 -5.61
CA ILE A 239 12.98 23.12 -6.68
C ILE A 239 12.06 22.58 -7.77
N ILE A 240 11.96 21.26 -7.91
CA ILE A 240 11.00 20.63 -8.82
C ILE A 240 9.58 21.12 -8.51
N ASN A 241 9.16 21.15 -7.24
CA ASN A 241 7.80 21.56 -6.88
C ASN A 241 7.68 23.08 -6.70
N THR A 242 8.75 23.78 -6.31
CA THR A 242 8.70 25.22 -6.05
C THR A 242 9.01 26.09 -7.27
N TYR A 243 9.54 25.52 -8.36
CA TYR A 243 9.94 26.27 -9.56
C TYR A 243 8.81 27.19 -10.05
N PRO A 244 9.12 28.48 -10.36
CA PRO A 244 10.46 29.09 -10.46
C PRO A 244 11.07 29.59 -9.13
N ASN A 245 10.37 29.45 -8.00
CA ASN A 245 10.82 29.96 -6.71
C ASN A 245 11.85 29.03 -6.06
N THR A 246 12.84 29.61 -5.37
CA THR A 246 13.84 28.85 -4.59
C THR A 246 13.17 28.02 -3.48
N PRO A 247 13.62 26.78 -3.22
CA PRO A 247 13.02 25.95 -2.17
C PRO A 247 13.28 26.55 -0.79
N GLN A 248 12.29 26.45 0.09
CA GLN A 248 12.39 26.96 1.45
C GLN A 248 12.82 25.83 2.39
N HIS A 249 14.10 25.47 2.34
CA HIS A 249 14.65 24.32 3.09
C HIS A 249 14.53 24.41 4.63
N THR A 250 14.24 25.59 5.17
CA THR A 250 14.01 25.82 6.61
C THR A 250 12.55 25.64 7.04
N ILE A 251 11.62 25.47 6.09
CA ILE A 251 10.19 25.33 6.36
C ILE A 251 9.76 23.92 5.98
N THR A 252 9.43 23.12 7.00
CA THR A 252 8.82 21.81 6.81
C THR A 252 7.37 22.00 6.34
N PHE A 253 6.98 21.28 5.29
CA PHE A 253 5.59 21.23 4.87
C PHE A 253 4.71 20.64 5.98
N ASP A 254 3.63 21.34 6.34
CA ASP A 254 2.70 20.92 7.38
C ASP A 254 1.44 20.31 6.74
N GLU A 255 1.40 18.98 6.66
CA GLU A 255 0.26 18.23 6.14
C GLU A 255 -1.04 18.51 6.93
N ASN A 256 -0.96 18.70 8.25
CA ASN A 256 -2.15 18.98 9.05
C ASN A 256 -2.74 20.33 8.66
N ARG A 257 -1.89 21.36 8.51
CA ARG A 257 -2.35 22.67 8.03
C ARG A 257 -2.93 22.56 6.61
N ALA A 258 -2.29 21.79 5.73
CA ALA A 258 -2.77 21.56 4.37
C ALA A 258 -4.14 20.85 4.34
N LYS A 259 -4.40 19.92 5.26
CA LYS A 259 -5.71 19.25 5.42
C LYS A 259 -6.84 20.21 5.86
N HIS A 260 -6.52 21.29 6.58
CA HIS A 260 -7.53 22.21 7.13
C HIS A 260 -7.72 23.52 6.33
N ARG A 261 -6.83 23.86 5.39
CA ARG A 261 -7.02 25.06 4.55
C ARG A 261 -8.22 24.90 3.61
N GLN A 262 -8.91 26.00 3.34
CA GLN A 262 -10.14 26.00 2.54
C GLN A 262 -9.89 26.07 1.02
N GLN A 263 -8.70 26.51 0.61
CA GLN A 263 -8.39 26.84 -0.78
C GLN A 263 -6.97 26.41 -1.15
N GLY A 264 -6.73 26.32 -2.46
CA GLY A 264 -5.47 25.95 -3.08
C GLY A 264 -5.26 24.43 -3.20
N TYR A 265 -4.12 24.08 -3.77
CA TYR A 265 -3.60 22.73 -3.94
C TYR A 265 -2.09 22.75 -3.63
N ASP A 266 -1.46 21.58 -3.62
CA ASP A 266 -0.03 21.42 -3.40
C ASP A 266 0.58 20.57 -4.53
N LEU A 267 1.85 20.78 -4.84
CA LEU A 267 2.56 20.01 -5.86
C LEU A 267 3.45 18.95 -5.22
N PHE A 268 3.28 17.71 -5.64
CA PHE A 268 4.11 16.59 -5.22
C PHE A 268 4.83 15.99 -6.42
N SER A 269 5.97 15.37 -6.15
CA SER A 269 6.65 14.55 -7.15
C SER A 269 7.00 13.19 -6.55
N PHE A 270 6.90 12.15 -7.35
CA PHE A 270 7.03 10.75 -6.95
C PHE A 270 8.09 10.09 -7.79
N PHE A 271 9.02 9.39 -7.13
CA PHE A 271 9.98 8.49 -7.76
C PHE A 271 9.69 7.10 -7.22
N ALA A 272 9.41 6.16 -8.11
CA ALA A 272 9.12 4.78 -7.76
C ALA A 272 9.88 3.82 -8.68
N HIS A 273 10.12 2.60 -8.23
CA HIS A 273 10.75 1.56 -9.03
C HIS A 273 9.86 0.33 -9.15
N LYS A 274 10.11 -0.45 -10.20
CA LYS A 274 9.57 -1.81 -10.31
C LYS A 274 10.29 -2.70 -9.29
N SER A 275 9.55 -3.47 -8.49
CA SER A 275 10.16 -4.40 -7.55
C SER A 275 11.15 -5.34 -8.26
N LYS A 276 12.39 -5.42 -7.75
CA LYS A 276 13.45 -6.31 -8.28
C LYS A 276 13.17 -7.79 -8.04
N ILE A 277 12.16 -8.11 -7.24
CA ILE A 277 11.83 -9.47 -6.84
C ILE A 277 10.78 -10.01 -7.82
N GLU A 278 11.24 -10.56 -8.95
CA GLU A 278 10.54 -11.68 -9.56
C GLU A 278 10.91 -12.93 -8.71
N GLU A 279 9.90 -13.51 -8.03
CA GLU A 279 9.96 -14.64 -7.07
C GLU A 279 10.44 -14.36 -5.64
N ALA A 280 9.53 -13.80 -4.82
CA ALA A 280 9.35 -14.03 -3.36
C ALA A 280 8.52 -12.92 -2.68
N SER A 281 8.16 -11.85 -3.39
CA SER A 281 7.06 -10.96 -2.98
C SER A 281 5.80 -11.37 -3.72
N MET A 282 5.25 -12.54 -3.37
CA MET A 282 3.83 -12.79 -3.56
C MET A 282 3.12 -11.85 -2.58
N GLN A 283 2.96 -10.59 -3.00
CA GLN A 283 1.95 -9.68 -2.46
C GLN A 283 0.66 -10.50 -2.50
N LEU A 284 0.03 -10.71 -1.33
CA LEU A 284 -1.19 -11.49 -1.18
C LEU A 284 -2.25 -11.04 -2.19
N SER A 285 -2.29 -11.68 -3.37
CA SER A 285 -3.54 -11.92 -4.08
C SER A 285 -3.88 -13.38 -3.78
N LEU A 286 -4.22 -13.60 -2.51
CA LEU A 286 -5.04 -14.74 -2.16
C LEU A 286 -6.33 -14.55 -2.96
N ASP A 287 -6.62 -15.50 -3.84
CA ASP A 287 -7.91 -15.62 -4.52
C ASP A 287 -9.00 -15.86 -3.46
N LEU A 288 -9.33 -14.83 -2.69
CA LEU A 288 -10.40 -14.83 -1.71
C LEU A 288 -11.57 -14.15 -2.39
N HIS A 289 -12.32 -14.99 -3.11
CA HIS A 289 -13.72 -14.72 -3.37
C HIS A 289 -14.43 -14.49 -2.01
N GLY A 290 -14.41 -13.27 -1.49
CA GLY A 290 -15.25 -12.81 -0.38
C GLY A 290 -14.74 -12.97 1.06
N PHE A 291 -13.51 -13.44 1.33
CA PHE A 291 -13.02 -13.65 2.70
C PHE A 291 -12.04 -12.54 3.13
N LYS A 292 -12.28 -11.89 4.28
CA LYS A 292 -11.47 -10.75 4.76
C LYS A 292 -10.49 -11.18 5.86
N ILE A 293 -9.17 -10.98 5.67
CA ILE A 293 -8.17 -11.21 6.74
C ILE A 293 -7.42 -9.90 6.98
N ASN A 294 -7.25 -9.51 8.25
CA ASN A 294 -6.52 -8.29 8.58
C ASN A 294 -5.08 -8.63 8.99
N ILE A 295 -4.08 -8.01 8.33
CA ILE A 295 -2.66 -8.22 8.66
C ILE A 295 -2.02 -6.89 9.10
N GLY A 296 -1.41 -6.93 10.28
CA GLY A 296 -0.72 -5.83 10.92
C GLY A 296 0.56 -5.42 10.19
N LYS A 297 1.10 -4.26 10.59
CA LYS A 297 2.37 -3.77 10.09
C LYS A 297 3.53 -4.67 10.54
N ASP A 298 4.49 -4.93 9.65
CA ASP A 298 5.74 -5.65 9.94
C ASP A 298 5.51 -7.09 10.45
N VAL A 299 4.42 -7.74 10.00
CA VAL A 299 4.19 -9.17 10.26
C VAL A 299 5.15 -10.00 9.42
N GLN A 300 5.87 -10.91 10.07
CA GLN A 300 6.80 -11.83 9.42
C GLN A 300 6.14 -13.21 9.32
N ILE A 301 6.06 -13.75 8.09
CA ILE A 301 5.51 -15.08 7.84
C ILE A 301 6.56 -15.92 7.14
N ILE A 302 7.03 -16.97 7.80
CA ILE A 302 8.01 -17.92 7.25
C ILE A 302 7.35 -19.29 7.12
N GLY A 303 7.31 -19.81 5.89
CA GLY A 303 6.61 -21.06 5.56
C GLY A 303 5.15 -20.87 5.20
N LEU A 304 4.83 -19.79 4.47
CA LEU A 304 3.47 -19.39 4.08
C LEU A 304 2.63 -20.55 3.50
N ASN A 305 3.21 -21.38 2.63
CA ASN A 305 2.51 -22.53 2.01
C ASN A 305 2.05 -23.59 3.03
N ASN A 306 2.58 -23.57 4.25
CA ASN A 306 2.24 -24.47 5.34
C ASN A 306 1.27 -23.85 6.35
N ILE A 307 0.78 -22.64 6.08
CA ILE A 307 -0.08 -21.88 7.01
C ILE A 307 -1.46 -21.69 6.40
N HIS A 308 -2.49 -21.98 7.18
CA HIS A 308 -3.88 -21.65 6.87
C HIS A 308 -4.41 -20.64 7.89
N ILE A 309 -5.04 -19.57 7.43
CA ILE A 309 -5.67 -18.55 8.28
C ILE A 309 -7.14 -18.42 7.85
N GLY A 310 -8.05 -18.64 8.79
CA GLY A 310 -9.48 -18.53 8.56
C GLY A 310 -9.97 -17.09 8.45
N GLU A 311 -11.12 -16.93 7.78
CA GLU A 311 -11.80 -15.66 7.53
C GLU A 311 -12.01 -14.83 8.80
N GLY A 312 -12.00 -13.50 8.67
CA GLY A 312 -12.34 -12.57 9.74
C GLY A 312 -11.28 -12.45 10.84
N SER A 313 -10.22 -13.27 10.75
CA SER A 313 -9.08 -13.23 11.65
C SER A 313 -8.23 -11.98 11.44
N CYS A 314 -7.58 -11.55 12.51
CA CYS A 314 -6.77 -10.35 12.55
C CYS A 314 -5.42 -10.63 13.22
N ILE A 315 -4.35 -10.36 12.49
CA ILE A 315 -2.96 -10.54 12.93
C ILE A 315 -2.37 -9.18 13.26
N GLY A 316 -1.93 -8.98 14.50
CA GLY A 316 -1.41 -7.71 14.99
C GLY A 316 -0.03 -7.33 14.47
N ASP A 317 0.36 -6.06 14.68
CA ASP A 317 1.65 -5.56 14.23
C ASP A 317 2.82 -6.35 14.84
N ASN A 318 3.90 -6.54 14.07
CA ASN A 318 5.14 -7.19 14.50
C ASN A 318 4.93 -8.63 14.99
N VAL A 319 3.90 -9.34 14.52
CA VAL A 319 3.72 -10.77 14.79
C VAL A 319 4.72 -11.57 13.94
N TRP A 320 5.27 -12.64 14.52
CA TRP A 320 6.09 -13.60 13.79
C TRP A 320 5.39 -14.95 13.74
N LEU A 321 5.01 -15.38 12.53
CA LEU A 321 4.52 -16.71 12.22
C LEU A 321 5.65 -17.50 11.55
N ASN A 322 6.07 -18.58 12.18
CA ASN A 322 7.16 -19.42 11.69
C ASN A 322 6.73 -20.88 11.68
N VAL A 323 6.79 -21.51 10.53
CA VAL A 323 6.86 -22.97 10.47
C VAL A 323 8.35 -23.33 10.45
N CYS A 324 8.85 -24.46 10.93
CA CYS A 324 10.27 -24.83 10.80
C CYS A 324 10.48 -25.79 9.63
N ILE A 325 9.57 -26.75 9.46
CA ILE A 325 9.62 -27.75 8.40
C ILE A 325 8.79 -27.28 7.20
N ARG A 326 9.34 -27.40 5.98
CA ARG A 326 8.69 -27.01 4.72
C ARG A 326 8.38 -28.25 3.89
N ASP A 327 7.14 -28.71 3.95
CA ASP A 327 6.62 -29.76 3.08
C ASP A 327 5.32 -29.31 2.43
N GLU A 328 4.55 -30.23 1.84
CA GLU A 328 3.28 -29.92 1.18
C GLU A 328 2.09 -29.83 2.15
N LYS A 329 2.32 -30.02 3.47
CA LYS A 329 1.24 -30.12 4.46
C LYS A 329 0.98 -28.77 5.13
N VAL A 330 -0.27 -28.52 5.49
CA VAL A 330 -0.60 -27.46 6.46
C VAL A 330 -0.06 -27.89 7.83
N ARG A 331 0.81 -27.05 8.40
CA ARG A 331 1.45 -27.25 9.71
C ARG A 331 1.01 -26.23 10.74
N MET A 332 0.53 -25.08 10.30
CA MET A 332 -0.06 -24.07 11.19
C MET A 332 -1.48 -23.74 10.71
N LYS A 333 -2.46 -23.89 11.59
CA LYS A 333 -3.85 -23.56 11.31
C LYS A 333 -4.35 -22.52 12.30
N ILE A 334 -4.78 -21.38 11.79
CA ILE A 334 -5.49 -20.34 12.54
C ILE A 334 -6.93 -20.35 12.04
N GLY A 335 -7.89 -20.46 12.96
CA GLY A 335 -9.32 -20.56 12.67
C GLY A 335 -9.97 -19.26 12.19
N LYS A 336 -11.31 -19.24 12.20
CA LYS A 336 -12.14 -18.08 11.86
C LYS A 336 -12.19 -17.08 13.01
N ALA A 337 -12.19 -15.79 12.69
CA ALA A 337 -12.35 -14.69 13.64
C ALA A 337 -11.44 -14.80 14.87
N VAL A 338 -10.16 -15.12 14.62
CA VAL A 338 -9.13 -15.20 15.65
C VAL A 338 -8.41 -13.86 15.75
N LEU A 339 -8.22 -13.37 16.98
CA LEU A 339 -7.38 -12.21 17.25
C LEU A 339 -5.99 -12.65 17.69
N ILE A 340 -4.96 -12.27 16.93
CA ILE A 340 -3.56 -12.44 17.32
C ILE A 340 -2.99 -11.07 17.69
N GLY A 341 -2.78 -10.83 18.98
CA GLY A 341 -2.25 -9.56 19.48
C GLY A 341 -0.84 -9.28 18.98
N ARG A 342 -0.51 -7.99 18.84
CA ARG A 342 0.82 -7.52 18.39
C ARG A 342 1.99 -8.14 19.15
N GLN A 343 3.12 -8.25 18.46
CA GLN A 343 4.38 -8.80 18.99
C GLN A 343 4.26 -10.26 19.50
N THR A 344 3.22 -10.98 19.09
CA THR A 344 3.06 -12.41 19.38
C THR A 344 3.99 -13.21 18.47
N VAL A 345 4.55 -14.29 19.00
CA VAL A 345 5.37 -15.25 18.26
C VAL A 345 4.68 -16.60 18.27
N ILE A 346 4.44 -17.14 17.08
CA ILE A 346 3.85 -18.45 16.87
C ILE A 346 4.80 -19.23 15.98
N SER A 347 5.45 -20.25 16.55
CA SER A 347 6.42 -21.08 15.84
C SER A 347 6.02 -22.54 15.90
N THR A 348 6.18 -23.30 14.82
CA THR A 348 5.92 -24.75 14.85
C THR A 348 6.89 -25.55 14.01
N ALA A 349 7.40 -26.65 14.55
CA ALA A 349 8.14 -27.65 13.78
C ALA A 349 7.27 -28.89 13.48
N GLY A 350 6.26 -29.18 14.30
CA GLY A 350 5.30 -30.25 14.09
C GLY A 350 3.99 -29.74 13.50
N TYR A 351 2.97 -29.59 14.34
CA TYR A 351 1.64 -29.09 13.99
C TYR A 351 1.07 -28.16 15.07
N LEU A 352 0.56 -27.00 14.66
CA LEU A 352 -0.03 -26.02 15.56
C LEU A 352 -1.42 -25.61 15.06
N GLU A 353 -2.41 -25.66 15.94
CA GLU A 353 -3.78 -25.24 15.66
C GLU A 353 -4.28 -24.24 16.69
N ILE A 354 -4.88 -23.15 16.22
CA ILE A 354 -5.67 -22.20 17.00
C ILE A 354 -7.08 -22.21 16.43
N GLY A 355 -8.05 -22.63 17.23
CA GLY A 355 -9.45 -22.77 16.86
C GLY A 355 -10.16 -21.43 16.69
N ASP A 356 -11.38 -21.51 16.15
CA ASP A 356 -12.21 -20.33 15.88
C ASP A 356 -12.47 -19.48 17.13
N TYR A 357 -12.63 -18.18 16.93
CA TYR A 357 -13.01 -17.20 17.97
C TYR A 357 -12.01 -17.08 19.14
N CYS A 358 -10.78 -17.55 18.96
CA CYS A 358 -9.73 -17.37 19.97
C CYS A 358 -9.24 -15.93 20.04
N VAL A 359 -8.82 -15.51 21.22
CA VAL A 359 -8.17 -14.22 21.46
C VAL A 359 -6.81 -14.46 22.10
N LEU A 360 -5.74 -14.13 21.40
CA LEU A 360 -4.40 -14.04 21.94
C LEU A 360 -4.09 -12.56 22.17
N ALA A 361 -3.85 -12.19 23.43
CA ALA A 361 -3.41 -10.85 23.79
C ALA A 361 -1.99 -10.56 23.24
N PRO A 362 -1.47 -9.33 23.35
CA PRO A 362 -0.13 -9.01 22.88
C PRO A 362 0.97 -9.87 23.50
N ARG A 363 2.07 -10.06 22.76
CA ARG A 363 3.31 -10.71 23.24
C ARG A 363 3.12 -12.14 23.75
N VAL A 364 2.11 -12.85 23.26
CA VAL A 364 1.96 -14.28 23.55
C VAL A 364 3.06 -15.04 22.81
N PHE A 365 3.55 -16.13 23.41
CA PHE A 365 4.48 -17.05 22.76
C PHE A 365 3.84 -18.44 22.67
N VAL A 366 3.76 -19.00 21.47
CA VAL A 366 3.26 -20.35 21.23
C VAL A 366 4.30 -21.12 20.41
N SER A 367 4.83 -22.22 20.94
CA SER A 367 5.76 -23.07 20.19
C SER A 367 5.76 -24.53 20.63
N ASP A 368 5.55 -25.44 19.68
CA ASP A 368 5.74 -26.89 19.86
C ASP A 368 7.21 -27.33 19.66
N ALA A 369 8.03 -26.44 19.08
CA ALA A 369 9.42 -26.67 18.77
C ALA A 369 10.32 -26.19 19.91
N ASP A 370 11.34 -27.00 20.19
CA ASP A 370 12.42 -26.69 21.14
C ASP A 370 13.75 -27.17 20.55
N HIS A 371 14.86 -26.65 21.06
CA HIS A 371 16.19 -27.11 20.66
C HIS A 371 16.48 -28.48 21.27
N VAL A 372 17.13 -29.36 20.50
CA VAL A 372 17.69 -30.60 21.04
C VAL A 372 18.99 -30.25 21.77
N PHE A 373 19.11 -30.70 23.02
CA PHE A 373 20.30 -30.47 23.86
C PHE A 373 20.77 -31.75 24.57
N ALA A 374 20.40 -32.92 24.03
CA ALA A 374 20.67 -34.21 24.66
C ALA A 374 22.16 -34.57 24.69
N ASP A 375 22.94 -34.12 23.69
CA ASP A 375 24.39 -34.33 23.65
C ASP A 375 25.10 -33.11 24.24
N ILE A 376 25.65 -33.25 25.45
CA ILE A 376 26.35 -32.16 26.14
C ILE A 376 27.72 -31.82 25.53
N TYR A 377 28.24 -32.62 24.60
CA TYR A 377 29.52 -32.40 23.92
C TYR A 377 29.38 -31.78 22.53
N GLN A 378 28.16 -31.64 22.02
CA GLN A 378 27.86 -30.96 20.76
C GLN A 378 27.25 -29.58 21.04
N PRO A 379 27.64 -28.52 20.33
CA PRO A 379 26.93 -27.24 20.40
C PRO A 379 25.43 -27.43 20.11
N VAL A 380 24.55 -26.88 20.96
CA VAL A 380 23.08 -27.02 20.83
C VAL A 380 22.58 -26.66 19.42
N ILE A 381 23.19 -25.65 18.80
CA ILE A 381 22.84 -25.21 17.44
C ILE A 381 23.04 -26.29 16.36
N GLN A 382 23.88 -27.30 16.62
CA GLN A 382 24.19 -28.40 15.71
C GLN A 382 23.34 -29.65 15.97
N GLN A 383 22.55 -29.67 17.05
CA GLN A 383 21.78 -30.85 17.46
C GLN A 383 20.36 -30.87 16.89
N GLY A 384 19.92 -29.77 16.26
CA GLY A 384 18.59 -29.67 15.64
C GLY A 384 17.48 -29.27 16.62
N THR A 385 16.24 -29.56 16.23
CA THR A 385 15.01 -29.17 16.96
C THR A 385 14.03 -30.33 17.06
N THR A 386 13.15 -30.32 18.06
CA THR A 386 12.04 -31.28 18.16
C THR A 386 10.98 -30.99 17.10
N ASP A 387 10.49 -32.01 16.40
CA ASP A 387 9.55 -31.88 15.26
C ASP A 387 8.30 -32.79 15.34
N ASN A 388 8.18 -33.59 16.39
CA ASN A 388 7.13 -34.60 16.58
C ASN A 388 6.06 -34.21 17.62
N ARG A 389 5.91 -32.90 17.88
CA ARG A 389 5.00 -32.34 18.89
C ARG A 389 3.86 -31.59 18.21
N SER A 390 2.82 -31.30 18.98
CA SER A 390 1.72 -30.47 18.50
C SER A 390 1.14 -29.59 19.61
N ILE A 391 0.64 -28.42 19.22
CA ILE A 391 -0.14 -27.57 20.12
C ILE A 391 -1.52 -27.36 19.50
N ILE A 392 -2.57 -27.61 20.28
CA ILE A 392 -3.96 -27.37 19.86
C ILE A 392 -4.60 -26.44 20.89
N VAL A 393 -4.84 -25.19 20.50
CA VAL A 393 -5.72 -24.28 21.23
C VAL A 393 -7.10 -24.42 20.61
N GLU A 394 -8.04 -25.05 21.32
CA GLU A 394 -9.40 -25.23 20.82
C GLU A 394 -10.20 -23.91 20.82
N GLU A 395 -11.44 -23.95 20.34
CA GLU A 395 -12.27 -22.79 20.06
C GLU A 395 -12.53 -21.89 21.28
N ASN A 396 -12.66 -20.59 21.02
CA ASN A 396 -13.06 -19.56 22.01
C ASN A 396 -12.18 -19.53 23.27
N CYS A 397 -10.89 -19.83 23.12
CA CYS A 397 -9.92 -19.66 24.19
C CYS A 397 -9.45 -18.20 24.27
N TRP A 398 -9.15 -17.73 25.49
CA TRP A 398 -8.49 -16.45 25.72
C TRP A 398 -7.12 -16.66 26.34
N ILE A 399 -6.07 -16.19 25.64
CA ILE A 399 -4.68 -16.28 26.07
C ILE A 399 -4.21 -14.89 26.47
N GLY A 400 -3.94 -14.72 27.77
CA GLY A 400 -3.56 -13.45 28.37
C GLY A 400 -2.19 -12.93 27.92
N ILE A 401 -1.97 -11.63 28.12
CA ILE A 401 -0.76 -10.94 27.68
C ILE A 401 0.49 -11.62 28.25
N GLN A 402 1.51 -11.81 27.40
CA GLN A 402 2.78 -12.45 27.77
C GLN A 402 2.67 -13.89 28.30
N ALA A 403 1.55 -14.58 28.04
CA ALA A 403 1.47 -16.01 28.32
C ALA A 403 2.30 -16.83 27.32
N VAL A 404 2.78 -17.98 27.78
CA VAL A 404 3.59 -18.95 27.03
C VAL A 404 2.81 -20.26 26.96
N VAL A 405 2.63 -20.82 25.77
CA VAL A 405 2.10 -22.16 25.56
C VAL A 405 3.15 -22.97 24.79
N THR A 406 3.69 -24.03 25.39
CA THR A 406 4.81 -24.76 24.80
C THR A 406 4.77 -26.26 25.07
N GLY A 407 5.46 -27.03 24.22
CA GLY A 407 5.60 -28.48 24.33
C GLY A 407 4.59 -29.22 23.45
N ASN A 408 3.91 -30.21 24.02
CA ASN A 408 2.87 -30.98 23.34
C ASN A 408 1.58 -30.87 24.16
N VAL A 409 0.74 -29.90 23.83
CA VAL A 409 -0.33 -29.42 24.73
C VAL A 409 -1.63 -29.14 23.99
N ILE A 410 -2.74 -29.55 24.59
CA ILE A 410 -4.10 -29.15 24.21
C ILE A 410 -4.64 -28.15 25.24
N VAL A 411 -5.01 -26.95 24.78
CA VAL A 411 -5.80 -25.99 25.56
C VAL A 411 -7.26 -26.15 25.15
N GLY A 412 -8.05 -26.81 25.99
CA GLY A 412 -9.44 -27.16 25.69
C GLY A 412 -10.35 -25.94 25.55
N ARG A 413 -11.41 -26.09 24.75
CA ARG A 413 -12.31 -25.01 24.32
C ARG A 413 -12.88 -24.16 25.45
N GLY A 414 -13.07 -22.87 25.21
CA GLY A 414 -13.61 -21.94 26.19
C GLY A 414 -12.72 -21.70 27.41
N SER A 415 -11.45 -22.10 27.36
CA SER A 415 -10.52 -21.93 28.48
C SER A 415 -9.81 -20.58 28.44
N VAL A 416 -9.32 -20.16 29.60
CA VAL A 416 -8.60 -18.91 29.78
C VAL A 416 -7.22 -19.19 30.37
N VAL A 417 -6.18 -18.68 29.71
CA VAL A 417 -4.81 -18.66 30.22
C VAL A 417 -4.53 -17.25 30.73
N ALA A 418 -4.26 -17.11 32.03
CA ALA A 418 -3.99 -15.80 32.63
C ALA A 418 -2.70 -15.16 32.09
N ALA A 419 -2.58 -13.84 32.26
CA ALA A 419 -1.38 -13.10 31.88
C ALA A 419 -0.11 -13.66 32.55
N ASN A 420 1.00 -13.68 31.82
CA ASN A 420 2.30 -14.22 32.25
C ASN A 420 2.29 -15.71 32.70
N ALA A 421 1.26 -16.49 32.37
CA ALA A 421 1.22 -17.91 32.69
C ALA A 421 2.04 -18.75 31.69
N VAL A 422 2.60 -19.87 32.13
CA VAL A 422 3.37 -20.81 31.29
C VAL A 422 2.70 -22.17 31.28
N VAL A 423 2.03 -22.49 30.18
CA VAL A 423 1.29 -23.73 29.98
C VAL A 423 2.21 -24.78 29.35
N THR A 424 2.38 -25.90 30.06
CA THR A 424 3.25 -27.04 29.67
C THR A 424 2.53 -28.38 29.73
N LYS A 425 1.25 -28.38 30.09
CA LYS A 425 0.38 -29.55 30.21
C LYS A 425 -1.01 -29.21 29.68
N ASP A 426 -1.76 -30.23 29.28
CA ASP A 426 -3.13 -30.08 28.80
C ASP A 426 -4.02 -29.33 29.79
N VAL A 427 -4.86 -28.46 29.25
CA VAL A 427 -5.87 -27.70 29.99
C VAL A 427 -7.24 -28.25 29.64
N PRO A 428 -7.99 -28.82 30.59
CA PRO A 428 -9.35 -29.30 30.33
C PRO A 428 -10.24 -28.16 29.81
N PRO A 429 -11.22 -28.44 28.94
CA PRO A 429 -12.19 -27.45 28.46
C PRO A 429 -12.81 -26.60 29.57
N PHE A 430 -13.17 -25.36 29.28
CA PHE A 430 -13.83 -24.45 30.21
C PHE A 430 -13.08 -24.31 31.55
N SER A 431 -11.76 -24.16 31.50
CA SER A 431 -10.90 -23.99 32.68
C SER A 431 -10.16 -22.65 32.63
N VAL A 432 -9.82 -22.11 33.79
CA VAL A 432 -8.92 -20.95 33.90
C VAL A 432 -7.62 -21.43 34.53
N VAL A 433 -6.50 -21.18 33.88
CA VAL A 433 -5.16 -21.52 34.38
C VAL A 433 -4.30 -20.28 34.61
N ALA A 434 -3.44 -20.31 35.61
CA ALA A 434 -2.51 -19.21 35.92
C ALA A 434 -1.21 -19.71 36.56
N GLY A 435 -0.15 -18.91 36.46
CA GLY A 435 1.15 -19.17 37.11
C GLY A 435 2.20 -19.82 36.20
N VAL A 436 3.38 -20.06 36.77
CA VAL A 436 4.55 -20.66 36.10
C VAL A 436 5.11 -21.80 36.96
N PRO A 437 4.90 -23.08 36.59
CA PRO A 437 4.00 -23.55 35.53
C PRO A 437 2.53 -23.26 35.87
N ALA A 438 1.69 -23.17 34.83
CA ALA A 438 0.28 -22.86 34.97
C ALA A 438 -0.47 -23.99 35.70
N LYS A 439 -1.34 -23.61 36.64
CA LYS A 439 -2.25 -24.49 37.39
C LYS A 439 -3.70 -24.05 37.18
N ILE A 440 -4.63 -25.00 37.24
CA ILE A 440 -6.06 -24.70 37.19
C ILE A 440 -6.45 -23.93 38.46
N ILE A 441 -7.05 -22.76 38.28
CA ILE A 441 -7.55 -21.89 39.37
C ILE A 441 -9.07 -21.77 39.36
N LYS A 442 -9.72 -22.00 38.21
CA LYS A 442 -11.19 -22.06 38.11
C LYS A 442 -11.64 -23.06 37.07
N MET A 443 -12.83 -23.62 37.25
CA MET A 443 -13.51 -24.44 36.26
C MET A 443 -14.99 -24.07 36.20
N PHE A 444 -15.56 -24.05 34.99
CA PHE A 444 -17.00 -23.87 34.81
C PHE A 444 -17.76 -25.12 35.28
N ASN A 445 -18.70 -24.95 36.19
CA ASN A 445 -19.65 -25.96 36.64
C ASN A 445 -20.97 -25.81 35.85
N PRO A 446 -21.36 -26.79 35.01
CA PRO A 446 -22.60 -26.72 34.23
C PRO A 446 -23.87 -26.82 35.07
N GLU A 447 -23.84 -27.47 36.23
CA GLU A 447 -24.98 -27.60 37.13
C GLU A 447 -25.31 -26.26 37.79
N THR A 448 -24.29 -25.59 38.33
CA THR A 448 -24.46 -24.29 39.00
C THR A 448 -24.40 -23.09 38.04
N LYS A 449 -23.97 -23.33 36.80
CA LYS A 449 -23.72 -22.34 35.73
C LYS A 449 -22.74 -21.24 36.14
N LYS A 450 -21.74 -21.58 36.96
CA LYS A 450 -20.76 -20.63 37.50
C LYS A 450 -19.33 -21.13 37.30
N TRP A 451 -18.40 -20.18 37.27
CA TRP A 451 -16.98 -20.47 37.42
C TRP A 451 -16.66 -20.67 38.89
N GLU A 452 -16.27 -21.89 39.26
CA GLU A 452 -15.92 -22.25 40.63
C GLU A 452 -14.42 -22.21 40.82
N THR A 453 -13.98 -21.70 41.97
CA THR A 453 -12.55 -21.65 42.33
C THR A 453 -12.07 -23.03 42.71
N ILE A 454 -10.93 -23.44 42.14
CA ILE A 454 -10.29 -24.71 42.43
C ILE A 454 -9.20 -24.50 43.49
N LYS A 455 -9.26 -25.24 44.59
CA LYS A 455 -8.27 -25.20 45.67
C LYS A 455 -7.29 -26.37 45.58
N ASP A 456 -7.78 -27.53 45.20
CA ASP A 456 -7.02 -28.78 45.19
C ASP A 456 -7.51 -29.76 44.11
N GLN A 457 -6.93 -30.96 44.11
CA GLN A 457 -7.21 -32.02 43.15
C GLN A 457 -8.64 -32.60 43.28
N PRO A 458 -9.18 -32.84 44.50
CA PRO A 458 -10.58 -33.23 44.68
C PRO A 458 -11.60 -32.28 44.02
N ASP A 459 -11.39 -30.97 44.09
CA ASP A 459 -12.27 -30.00 43.42
C ASP A 459 -12.31 -30.23 41.89
N ILE A 460 -11.15 -30.50 41.27
CA ILE A 460 -11.03 -30.78 39.84
C ILE A 460 -11.80 -32.05 39.48
N GLU A 461 -11.59 -33.14 40.22
CA GLU A 461 -12.22 -34.43 40.00
C GLU A 461 -13.74 -34.34 40.10
N ASN A 462 -14.24 -33.60 41.10
CA ASN A 462 -15.67 -33.37 41.27
C ASN A 462 -16.28 -32.62 40.08
N ILE A 463 -15.65 -31.54 39.62
CA ILE A 463 -16.14 -30.78 38.45
C ILE A 463 -16.10 -31.63 37.18
N ILE A 464 -15.03 -32.40 36.96
CA ILE A 464 -14.96 -33.31 35.80
C ILE A 464 -16.10 -34.33 35.83
N LYS A 465 -16.40 -34.90 37.00
CA LYS A 465 -17.53 -35.83 37.15
C LYS A 465 -18.86 -35.15 36.77
N ILE A 466 -19.14 -33.97 37.30
CA ILE A 466 -20.37 -33.21 36.99
C ILE A 466 -20.47 -32.93 35.48
N ARG A 467 -19.37 -32.57 34.82
CA ARG A 467 -19.34 -32.30 33.38
C ARG A 467 -19.64 -33.53 32.52
N ASN A 468 -19.17 -34.70 32.94
CA ASN A 468 -19.46 -35.96 32.28
C ASN A 468 -20.94 -36.34 32.41
N GLU A 469 -21.57 -36.01 33.54
CA GLU A 469 -23.01 -36.25 33.75
C GLU A 469 -23.89 -35.26 32.99
N CYS A 470 -23.47 -33.99 32.88
CA CYS A 470 -24.21 -32.93 32.19
C CYS A 470 -24.05 -32.94 30.65
N ASN A 471 -23.19 -33.79 30.09
CA ASN A 471 -22.89 -33.85 28.65
C ASN A 471 -22.58 -32.47 28.06
N LEU A 472 -21.48 -31.86 28.52
CA LEU A 472 -20.99 -30.62 27.90
C LEU A 472 -20.78 -30.81 26.39
N PRO A 473 -21.04 -29.78 25.57
CA PRO A 473 -20.93 -29.89 24.12
C PRO A 473 -19.51 -30.30 23.76
N ASP A 474 -19.38 -31.25 22.85
CA ASP A 474 -18.09 -31.64 22.30
C ASP A 474 -17.45 -30.47 21.51
N ARG A 475 -16.26 -30.69 20.97
CA ARG A 475 -15.54 -29.64 20.22
C ARG A 475 -16.32 -29.14 19.00
N ASN A 476 -16.93 -30.03 18.24
CA ASN A 476 -17.68 -29.69 17.04
C ASN A 476 -19.03 -29.03 17.37
N GLU A 477 -19.75 -29.58 18.34
CA GLU A 477 -21.00 -29.00 18.85
C GLU A 477 -20.76 -27.58 19.38
N TYR A 478 -19.69 -27.39 20.16
CA TYR A 478 -19.33 -26.08 20.69
C TYR A 478 -18.98 -25.09 19.58
N ARG A 479 -18.25 -25.52 18.54
CA ARG A 479 -17.98 -24.70 17.36
C ARG A 479 -19.28 -24.26 16.66
N GLN A 480 -20.23 -25.17 16.48
CA GLN A 480 -21.53 -24.84 15.88
C GLN A 480 -22.35 -23.88 16.74
N ILE A 481 -22.32 -24.04 18.07
CA ILE A 481 -22.96 -23.11 19.01
C ILE A 481 -22.35 -21.71 18.87
N LEU A 482 -21.02 -21.60 18.81
CA LEU A 482 -20.33 -20.33 18.61
C LEU A 482 -20.68 -19.69 17.27
N GLN A 483 -20.65 -20.46 16.18
CA GLN A 483 -21.01 -19.96 14.84
C GLN A 483 -22.44 -19.44 14.77
N LYS A 484 -23.38 -20.10 15.48
CA LYS A 484 -24.77 -19.64 15.58
C LYS A 484 -24.92 -18.37 16.42
N ASN A 485 -24.11 -18.21 17.46
CA ASN A 485 -24.24 -17.12 18.43
C ASN A 485 -23.38 -15.89 18.09
N ALA A 486 -22.29 -16.08 17.36
CA ALA A 486 -21.36 -15.02 16.99
C ALA A 486 -22.03 -14.05 16.02
N LYS A 487 -21.88 -12.75 16.30
CA LYS A 487 -22.23 -11.64 15.41
C LYS A 487 -20.98 -10.94 14.87
N ILE A 488 -19.89 -11.69 14.77
CA ILE A 488 -18.57 -11.19 14.41
C ILE A 488 -18.18 -11.87 13.11
N ASP A 489 -18.27 -11.11 12.02
CA ASP A 489 -17.84 -11.56 10.70
C ASP A 489 -16.36 -11.21 10.45
N GLN A 490 -15.86 -10.16 11.10
CA GLN A 490 -14.49 -9.67 10.97
C GLN A 490 -14.06 -8.97 12.27
N ILE A 491 -12.82 -9.22 12.71
CA ILE A 491 -12.25 -8.46 13.82
C ILE A 491 -11.59 -7.18 13.29
N ASP A 492 -11.93 -6.04 13.89
CA ASP A 492 -11.42 -4.72 13.51
C ASP A 492 -9.88 -4.62 13.69
N PRO A 493 -9.13 -4.22 12.65
CA PRO A 493 -7.67 -4.06 12.72
C PRO A 493 -7.21 -3.05 13.79
N ILE A 494 -8.04 -2.07 14.17
CA ILE A 494 -7.75 -1.10 15.24
C ILE A 494 -7.42 -1.79 16.56
N VAL A 495 -7.98 -2.98 16.81
CA VAL A 495 -7.82 -3.73 18.06
C VAL A 495 -6.38 -4.26 18.23
N VAL A 496 -5.60 -4.38 17.15
CA VAL A 496 -4.25 -4.97 17.20
C VAL A 496 -3.14 -4.16 16.53
N GLY A 497 -3.47 -3.06 15.85
CA GLY A 497 -2.44 -2.24 15.21
C GLY A 497 -2.95 -1.22 14.22
N ARG A 498 -2.03 -0.68 13.41
CA ARG A 498 -2.35 0.19 12.26
C ARG A 498 -2.35 -0.60 10.94
N GLY A 499 -2.67 -1.89 11.00
CA GLY A 499 -2.67 -2.81 9.86
C GLY A 499 -3.75 -2.49 8.81
N ILE A 500 -3.64 -3.15 7.65
CA ILE A 500 -4.60 -3.05 6.55
C ILE A 500 -5.39 -4.35 6.43
N SER A 501 -6.66 -4.26 6.00
CA SER A 501 -7.46 -5.42 5.60
C SER A 501 -6.96 -5.88 4.23
N ILE A 502 -6.63 -7.17 4.12
CA ILE A 502 -6.22 -7.81 2.88
C ILE A 502 -7.37 -8.67 2.36
#